data_AF-A0A6N7APT2-F1
#
_entry.id   AF-A0A6N7APT2-F1
#
_cell.length_a   1.000
_cell.length_b   1.000
_cell.length_c   1.000
_cell.angle_alpha   90.00
_cell.angle_beta   90.00
_cell.angle_gamma   90.00
#
_symmetry.space_group_name_H-M   'P 1'
#
loop_
_entity.id
_entity.type
_entity.pdbx_description
1 polymer ?
#
loop_
_entity_poly.entity_id
_entity_poly.type
_entity_poly.pdbx_seq_one_letter_code
_entity_poly.pdbx_strand_id
1 'polypeptide(L)'
;MTAANTSDIDATLDSSTSTGDKVVGVTLAFNTLGWEAQNVLFGAIDALLGTNIGDEQPASVTASITESTLEVTGDLTVRAESAAQLNATASNAAISAASALYGASGAATSGLLTSNMVSSTAKAFIKDATGTVRAGGTLTVAATDTAGIYANIKLVSSSTTTNDGGVGVFNKSMRNLAGVVLADFMSGDGEQTIAFGDRVQVASDYENGGDGEYLYT
;
A
#
# COMPACT_ATOMS: atom_id res chain seq x y z
N MET A 1 -14.04 35.73 -19.23
CA MET A 1 -12.87 34.88 -19.56
C MET A 1 -12.52 34.06 -18.32
N THR A 2 -12.42 32.74 -18.47
CA THR A 2 -11.98 31.83 -17.39
C THR A 2 -10.97 30.85 -17.97
N ALA A 3 -9.85 30.66 -17.28
CA ALA A 3 -8.96 29.52 -17.47
C ALA A 3 -9.06 28.62 -16.24
N ALA A 4 -9.08 27.30 -16.43
CA ALA A 4 -9.17 26.34 -15.34
C ALA A 4 -8.26 25.13 -15.61
N ASN A 5 -7.62 24.61 -14.57
CA ASN A 5 -6.98 23.30 -14.57
C ASN A 5 -7.46 22.50 -13.35
N THR A 6 -7.79 21.23 -13.58
CA THR A 6 -8.10 20.25 -12.53
C THR A 6 -7.17 19.06 -12.70
N SER A 7 -6.58 18.57 -11.62
CA SER A 7 -5.58 17.49 -11.66
C SER A 7 -5.74 16.57 -10.47
N ASP A 8 -6.39 15.42 -10.70
CA ASP A 8 -6.56 14.36 -9.73
C ASP A 8 -5.51 13.26 -9.98
N ILE A 9 -4.77 12.86 -8.94
CA ILE A 9 -3.73 11.84 -9.00
C ILE A 9 -3.91 10.85 -7.83
N ASP A 10 -3.99 9.55 -8.14
CA ASP A 10 -4.03 8.46 -7.16
C ASP A 10 -2.85 7.50 -7.40
N ALA A 11 -2.11 7.19 -6.34
CA ALA A 11 -1.09 6.15 -6.31
C ALA A 11 -1.38 5.17 -5.18
N THR A 12 -1.90 4.00 -5.54
CA THR A 12 -2.14 2.88 -4.62
C THR A 12 -1.13 1.76 -4.85
N LEU A 13 -0.43 1.31 -3.79
CA LEU A 13 0.59 0.25 -3.85
C LEU A 13 0.48 -0.74 -2.69
N ASP A 14 0.08 -1.98 -2.98
CA ASP A 14 0.01 -3.07 -2.00
C ASP A 14 1.18 -4.06 -2.18
N SER A 15 1.88 -4.35 -1.08
CA SER A 15 3.04 -5.24 -1.00
C SER A 15 2.80 -6.35 0.03
N SER A 16 3.21 -7.58 -0.27
CA SER A 16 3.17 -8.70 0.67
C SER A 16 4.29 -9.69 0.37
N THR A 17 5.10 -10.00 1.37
CA THR A 17 6.26 -10.90 1.28
C THR A 17 6.23 -11.86 2.45
N SER A 18 6.20 -13.16 2.16
CA SER A 18 6.19 -14.23 3.18
C SER A 18 7.40 -15.15 3.01
N THR A 19 8.14 -15.44 4.08
CA THR A 19 9.32 -16.33 4.05
C THR A 19 9.40 -17.26 5.28
N GLY A 20 10.12 -18.37 5.14
CA GLY A 20 10.41 -19.31 6.24
C GLY A 20 11.66 -18.97 7.08
N ASP A 21 12.21 -17.75 6.94
CA ASP A 21 13.35 -17.24 7.72
C ASP A 21 13.19 -15.70 7.80
N LYS A 22 14.23 -14.90 7.55
CA LYS A 22 14.14 -13.44 7.62
C LYS A 22 13.45 -12.86 6.38
N VAL A 23 12.61 -11.85 6.60
CA VAL A 23 11.97 -11.05 5.55
C VAL A 23 12.24 -9.56 5.77
N VAL A 24 12.54 -8.87 4.68
CA VAL A 24 12.64 -7.41 4.64
C VAL A 24 11.78 -6.92 3.48
N GLY A 25 10.71 -6.17 3.77
CA GLY A 25 9.87 -5.52 2.77
C GLY A 25 10.05 -4.01 2.82
N VAL A 26 10.20 -3.35 1.66
CA VAL A 26 10.21 -1.88 1.55
C VAL A 26 9.25 -1.47 0.44
N THR A 27 8.37 -0.51 0.70
CA THR A 27 7.28 -0.12 -0.20
C THR A 27 7.11 1.39 -0.21
N LEU A 28 7.05 2.00 -1.39
CA LEU A 28 7.11 3.45 -1.57
C LEU A 28 6.01 3.91 -2.56
N ALA A 29 5.12 4.82 -2.15
CA ALA A 29 4.10 5.41 -3.02
C ALA A 29 4.23 6.94 -3.07
N PHE A 30 4.23 7.50 -4.29
CA PHE A 30 4.50 8.91 -4.53
C PHE A 30 3.63 9.47 -5.65
N ASN A 31 3.11 10.69 -5.45
CA ASN A 31 2.57 11.53 -6.53
C ASN A 31 3.31 12.86 -6.60
N THR A 32 3.46 13.42 -7.80
CA THR A 32 3.97 14.77 -8.01
C THR A 32 3.11 15.52 -9.03
N LEU A 33 2.90 16.81 -8.81
CA LEU A 33 2.26 17.74 -9.76
C LEU A 33 3.05 19.05 -9.78
N GLY A 34 3.49 19.50 -10.96
CA GLY A 34 4.24 20.75 -11.11
C GLY A 34 5.66 20.75 -10.53
N TRP A 35 6.24 19.57 -10.34
CA TRP A 35 7.66 19.39 -10.05
C TRP A 35 8.29 18.69 -11.25
N GLU A 36 9.48 19.11 -11.68
CA GLU A 36 10.16 18.42 -12.78
C GLU A 36 10.51 16.99 -12.34
N ALA A 37 10.24 16.00 -13.20
CA ALA A 37 10.50 14.59 -12.91
C ALA A 37 12.00 14.24 -13.03
N GLN A 38 12.84 14.90 -12.23
CA GLN A 38 14.28 14.69 -12.13
C GLN A 38 14.54 13.31 -11.48
N ASN A 39 14.62 12.28 -12.33
CA ASN A 39 14.76 10.89 -11.91
C ASN A 39 16.14 10.65 -11.24
N VAL A 40 16.26 9.76 -10.25
CA VAL A 40 15.38 8.61 -9.97
C VAL A 40 14.66 8.75 -8.63
N LEU A 41 13.32 8.78 -8.68
CA LEU A 41 12.38 8.51 -7.58
C LEU A 41 12.68 9.13 -6.19
N PHE A 42 13.11 10.38 -5.99
CA PHE A 42 13.53 11.45 -6.90
C PHE A 42 14.74 12.16 -6.28
N GLY A 43 15.95 11.66 -6.57
CA GLY A 43 17.22 12.35 -6.27
C GLY A 43 18.26 11.55 -5.48
N ALA A 44 17.86 10.59 -4.64
CA ALA A 44 18.78 9.90 -3.73
C ALA A 44 18.29 9.34 -2.36
N ILE A 45 17.04 9.26 -1.87
CA ILE A 45 15.63 9.35 -2.31
C ILE A 45 15.02 10.62 -2.93
N ASP A 46 15.69 11.75 -3.15
CA ASP A 46 16.28 12.66 -2.19
C ASP A 46 16.88 12.13 -0.87
N ALA A 47 16.05 12.02 0.18
CA ALA A 47 16.51 11.77 1.53
C ALA A 47 16.50 10.27 1.90
N LEU A 48 16.60 10.00 3.20
CA LEU A 48 17.37 8.89 3.78
C LEU A 48 18.90 8.99 3.55
N LEU A 49 19.36 9.79 2.56
CA LEU A 49 20.72 10.29 2.43
C LEU A 49 20.78 11.84 2.49
N GLY A 50 20.20 12.55 1.51
CA GLY A 50 20.01 14.01 1.56
C GLY A 50 20.54 14.76 0.32
N THR A 51 19.61 15.29 -0.48
CA THR A 51 19.84 16.19 -1.62
C THR A 51 18.80 17.33 -1.58
N ASN A 52 18.10 17.62 -2.68
CA ASN A 52 17.01 18.62 -2.77
C ASN A 52 16.07 18.20 -3.91
N ILE A 53 14.75 18.28 -3.74
CA ILE A 53 13.76 17.45 -4.47
C ILE A 53 13.40 17.94 -5.89
N GLY A 54 14.41 18.27 -6.68
CA GLY A 54 14.28 18.77 -8.06
C GLY A 54 13.84 20.23 -8.17
N ASP A 55 13.91 20.77 -9.38
CA ASP A 55 13.47 22.13 -9.67
C ASP A 55 11.93 22.23 -9.79
N GLU A 56 11.38 23.31 -9.25
CA GLU A 56 9.96 23.59 -9.27
C GLU A 56 9.52 23.99 -10.69
N GLN A 57 8.52 23.30 -11.25
CA GLN A 57 7.97 23.57 -12.58
C GLN A 57 6.44 23.72 -12.50
N PRO A 58 5.92 24.80 -11.86
CA PRO A 58 4.56 24.82 -11.33
C PRO A 58 3.48 24.51 -12.37
N ALA A 59 2.48 23.74 -11.98
CA ALA A 59 1.26 23.52 -12.77
C ALA A 59 0.48 24.85 -12.89
N SER A 60 0.82 25.64 -13.91
CA SER A 60 0.41 27.05 -13.98
C SER A 60 -0.83 27.27 -14.86
N VAL A 61 -1.78 28.03 -14.34
CA VAL A 61 -2.99 28.47 -15.05
C VAL A 61 -2.95 29.98 -15.19
N THR A 62 -2.96 30.48 -16.43
CA THR A 62 -2.98 31.93 -16.71
C THR A 62 -4.24 32.32 -17.47
N ALA A 63 -5.00 33.29 -16.92
CA ALA A 63 -6.07 33.99 -17.61
C ALA A 63 -5.66 35.46 -17.80
N SER A 64 -5.43 35.88 -19.03
CA SER A 64 -4.90 37.21 -19.33
C SER A 64 -5.61 37.89 -20.50
N ILE A 65 -5.94 39.16 -20.31
CA ILE A 65 -6.24 40.09 -21.40
C ILE A 65 -4.97 40.93 -21.63
N THR A 66 -4.50 40.97 -22.87
CA THR A 66 -3.22 41.60 -23.24
C THR A 66 -3.41 42.46 -24.48
N GLU A 67 -2.86 43.68 -24.48
CA GLU A 67 -2.72 44.54 -25.68
C GLU A 67 -4.02 44.72 -26.50
N SER A 68 -5.16 44.77 -25.80
CA SER A 68 -6.50 44.70 -26.39
C SER A 68 -7.38 45.86 -25.94
N THR A 69 -7.84 46.69 -26.88
CA THR A 69 -8.96 47.62 -26.62
C THR A 69 -10.25 46.81 -26.49
N LEU A 70 -10.85 46.82 -25.30
CA LEU A 70 -12.02 46.01 -24.99
C LEU A 70 -13.06 46.85 -24.27
N GLU A 71 -14.24 46.99 -24.88
CA GLU A 71 -15.39 47.66 -24.28
C GLU A 71 -16.53 46.65 -24.07
N VAL A 72 -16.84 46.37 -22.80
CA VAL A 72 -17.89 45.44 -22.38
C VAL A 72 -19.00 46.26 -21.75
N THR A 73 -20.25 46.11 -22.21
CA THR A 73 -21.39 46.90 -21.70
C THR A 73 -21.90 46.43 -20.34
N GLY A 74 -21.53 45.24 -19.89
CA GLY A 74 -21.84 44.67 -18.58
C GLY A 74 -20.58 44.29 -17.79
N ASP A 75 -20.70 43.26 -16.94
CA ASP A 75 -19.59 42.74 -16.14
C ASP A 75 -18.46 42.12 -16.98
N LEU A 76 -17.23 42.28 -16.54
CA LEU A 76 -16.03 41.69 -17.13
C LEU A 76 -15.28 40.85 -16.09
N THR A 77 -15.34 39.51 -16.23
CA THR A 77 -14.58 38.58 -15.40
C THR A 77 -13.35 38.05 -16.13
N VAL A 78 -12.18 38.11 -15.48
CA VAL A 78 -10.94 37.41 -15.84
C VAL A 78 -10.55 36.52 -14.67
N ARG A 79 -10.78 35.21 -14.78
CA ARG A 79 -10.58 34.26 -13.67
C ARG A 79 -9.62 33.13 -14.05
N ALA A 80 -8.66 32.83 -13.20
CA ALA A 80 -7.75 31.70 -13.33
C ALA A 80 -7.93 30.76 -12.12
N GLU A 81 -8.24 29.49 -12.38
CA GLU A 81 -8.52 28.50 -11.34
C GLU A 81 -7.62 27.27 -11.50
N SER A 82 -6.96 26.88 -10.42
CA SER A 82 -6.12 25.69 -10.34
C SER A 82 -6.62 24.83 -9.16
N ALA A 83 -6.91 23.57 -9.44
CA ALA A 83 -7.42 22.60 -8.47
C ALA A 83 -6.63 21.29 -8.58
N ALA A 84 -5.94 20.91 -7.51
CA ALA A 84 -5.16 19.68 -7.43
C ALA A 84 -5.69 18.76 -6.32
N GLN A 85 -5.74 17.45 -6.58
CA GLN A 85 -6.05 16.43 -5.60
C GLN A 85 -5.02 15.31 -5.72
N LEU A 86 -4.25 15.04 -4.66
CA LEU A 86 -3.21 14.02 -4.66
C LEU A 86 -3.49 13.02 -3.51
N ASN A 87 -3.81 11.78 -3.87
CA ASN A 87 -4.01 10.64 -2.96
C ASN A 87 -2.88 9.63 -3.16
N ALA A 88 -2.08 9.39 -2.13
CA ALA A 88 -1.11 8.30 -2.12
C ALA A 88 -1.48 7.33 -0.99
N THR A 89 -1.48 6.03 -1.30
CA THR A 89 -1.84 4.96 -0.36
C THR A 89 -0.88 3.80 -0.57
N ALA A 90 -0.25 3.31 0.50
CA ALA A 90 0.53 2.08 0.42
C ALA A 90 0.26 1.13 1.58
N SER A 91 0.32 -0.17 1.29
CA SER A 91 0.38 -1.22 2.30
C SER A 91 1.58 -2.14 2.07
N ASN A 92 2.14 -2.68 3.16
CA ASN A 92 3.27 -3.60 3.10
C ASN A 92 3.18 -4.63 4.22
N ALA A 93 3.11 -5.91 3.86
CA ALA A 93 3.02 -7.03 4.79
C ALA A 93 4.27 -7.92 4.72
N ALA A 94 5.18 -7.76 5.68
CA ALA A 94 6.34 -8.61 5.85
C ALA A 94 6.03 -9.73 6.87
N ILE A 95 6.01 -10.99 6.41
CA ILE A 95 5.66 -12.15 7.25
C ILE A 95 6.82 -13.15 7.26
N SER A 96 7.31 -13.48 8.46
CA SER A 96 8.25 -14.57 8.72
C SER A 96 7.51 -15.70 9.42
N ALA A 97 7.62 -16.92 8.90
CA ALA A 97 6.96 -18.12 9.40
C ALA A 97 7.93 -19.31 9.39
N ALA A 98 8.96 -19.24 10.24
CA ALA A 98 10.02 -20.23 10.30
C ALA A 98 9.62 -21.43 11.17
N SER A 99 9.82 -22.65 10.65
CA SER A 99 9.59 -23.89 11.38
C SER A 99 10.68 -24.90 11.05
N ALA A 100 11.33 -25.48 12.06
CA ALA A 100 12.39 -26.47 11.89
C ALA A 100 12.54 -27.40 13.10
N LEU A 101 13.32 -28.46 12.90
CA LEU A 101 13.72 -29.45 13.91
C LEU A 101 14.47 -28.78 15.09
N TYR A 102 15.54 -28.06 14.75
CA TYR A 102 16.32 -27.18 15.62
C TYR A 102 16.84 -26.01 14.78
N GLY A 103 17.01 -24.84 15.40
CA GLY A 103 17.63 -23.68 14.77
C GLY A 103 16.72 -22.85 13.88
N ALA A 104 15.39 -22.96 14.00
CA ALA A 104 14.47 -22.07 13.28
C ALA A 104 14.63 -20.63 13.77
N SER A 105 15.22 -19.77 12.93
CA SER A 105 15.20 -18.32 13.07
C SER A 105 14.17 -17.70 12.14
N GLY A 106 13.58 -16.60 12.56
CA GLY A 106 12.66 -15.80 11.77
C GLY A 106 12.70 -14.37 12.28
N ALA A 107 12.58 -13.41 11.36
CA ALA A 107 12.48 -11.99 11.68
C ALA A 107 11.74 -11.28 10.55
N ALA A 108 10.91 -10.30 10.87
CA ALA A 108 10.24 -9.46 9.88
C ALA A 108 10.53 -7.98 10.11
N THR A 109 11.18 -7.36 9.13
CA THR A 109 11.40 -5.92 9.05
C THR A 109 10.58 -5.36 7.90
N SER A 110 9.83 -4.30 8.14
CA SER A 110 8.93 -3.71 7.15
C SER A 110 9.09 -2.19 7.15
N GLY A 111 9.41 -1.61 6.00
CA GLY A 111 9.53 -0.17 5.79
C GLY A 111 8.48 0.31 4.78
N LEU A 112 7.92 1.49 4.99
CA LEU A 112 6.91 2.07 4.10
C LEU A 112 6.97 3.60 4.13
N LEU A 113 6.91 4.21 2.95
CA LEU A 113 6.85 5.67 2.77
C LEU A 113 5.75 6.03 1.76
N THR A 114 4.97 7.04 2.09
CA THR A 114 3.88 7.55 1.25
C THR A 114 3.93 9.07 1.27
N SER A 115 4.00 9.72 0.10
CA SER A 115 4.07 11.18 0.01
C SER A 115 3.42 11.71 -1.28
N ASN A 116 3.10 13.00 -1.27
CA ASN A 116 2.57 13.73 -2.42
C ASN A 116 3.23 15.11 -2.46
N MET A 117 3.62 15.57 -3.64
CA MET A 117 4.16 16.92 -3.83
C MET A 117 3.32 17.68 -4.84
N VAL A 118 2.95 18.90 -4.50
CA VAL A 118 2.23 19.81 -5.40
C VAL A 118 3.02 21.12 -5.53
N SER A 119 3.12 21.60 -6.75
CA SER A 119 3.40 22.99 -7.07
C SER A 119 2.45 23.40 -8.17
N SER A 120 1.79 24.52 -7.97
CA SER A 120 0.73 25.03 -8.81
C SER A 120 0.75 26.55 -8.77
N THR A 121 0.15 27.21 -9.76
CA THR A 121 0.09 28.67 -9.77
C THR A 121 -1.08 29.17 -10.62
N ALA A 122 -2.10 29.76 -9.99
CA ALA A 122 -3.10 30.55 -10.70
C ALA A 122 -2.65 32.01 -10.88
N LYS A 123 -2.78 32.56 -12.10
CA LYS A 123 -2.48 33.95 -12.46
C LYS A 123 -3.61 34.54 -13.28
N ALA A 124 -4.27 35.57 -12.75
CA ALA A 124 -5.27 36.35 -13.49
C ALA A 124 -4.83 37.81 -13.56
N PHE A 125 -4.75 38.38 -14.77
CA PHE A 125 -4.37 39.79 -14.93
C PHE A 125 -4.91 40.41 -16.22
N ILE A 126 -4.94 41.74 -16.24
CA ILE A 126 -5.15 42.53 -17.45
C ILE A 126 -3.89 43.38 -17.62
N LYS A 127 -3.13 43.15 -18.70
CA LYS A 127 -1.88 43.84 -18.98
C LYS A 127 -2.03 44.63 -20.26
N ASP A 128 -2.27 45.92 -20.12
CA ASP A 128 -2.32 46.84 -21.24
C ASP A 128 -0.92 47.41 -21.55
N ALA A 129 -0.73 47.82 -22.80
CA ALA A 129 0.45 48.52 -23.32
C ALA A 129 0.08 49.71 -24.22
N THR A 130 -1.12 49.73 -24.79
CA THR A 130 -1.52 50.67 -25.88
C THR A 130 -3.03 50.92 -26.00
N GLY A 131 -3.88 50.11 -25.37
CA GLY A 131 -5.33 50.10 -25.53
C GLY A 131 -6.08 50.80 -24.39
N THR A 132 -7.31 50.35 -24.17
CA THR A 132 -8.12 50.68 -22.99
C THR A 132 -9.13 49.57 -22.75
N VAL A 133 -9.25 49.10 -21.50
CA VAL A 133 -10.28 48.16 -21.08
C VAL A 133 -11.37 48.89 -20.30
N ARG A 134 -12.62 48.79 -20.77
CA ARG A 134 -13.82 49.39 -20.14
C ARG A 134 -14.84 48.30 -19.86
N ALA A 135 -15.30 48.23 -18.61
CA ALA A 135 -16.49 47.46 -18.22
C ALA A 135 -17.59 48.46 -17.83
N GLY A 136 -18.80 48.25 -18.35
CA GLY A 136 -20.00 48.99 -17.95
C GLY A 136 -20.62 48.48 -16.64
N GLY A 137 -20.28 47.24 -16.26
CA GLY A 137 -20.55 46.66 -14.96
C GLY A 137 -19.28 46.39 -14.15
N THR A 138 -19.32 45.35 -13.33
CA THR A 138 -18.26 44.92 -12.41
C THR A 138 -17.06 44.36 -13.16
N LEU A 139 -15.87 44.90 -12.90
CA LEU A 139 -14.61 44.28 -13.30
C LEU A 139 -14.13 43.34 -12.19
N THR A 140 -14.07 42.03 -12.47
CA THR A 140 -13.55 41.01 -11.56
C THR A 140 -12.29 40.39 -12.14
N VAL A 141 -11.15 40.54 -11.47
CA VAL A 141 -9.91 39.80 -11.78
C VAL A 141 -9.57 38.93 -10.58
N ALA A 142 -9.57 37.61 -10.76
CA ALA A 142 -9.47 36.65 -9.65
C ALA A 142 -8.58 35.45 -10.01
N ALA A 143 -7.61 35.16 -9.16
CA ALA A 143 -6.82 33.93 -9.21
C ALA A 143 -7.17 33.07 -8.00
N THR A 144 -7.34 31.76 -8.20
CA THR A 144 -7.63 30.81 -7.12
C THR A 144 -6.83 29.54 -7.39
N ASP A 145 -6.04 29.14 -6.41
CA ASP A 145 -5.27 27.90 -6.44
C ASP A 145 -5.61 27.08 -5.19
N THR A 146 -5.75 25.78 -5.33
CA THR A 146 -6.28 24.90 -4.27
C THR A 146 -5.72 23.50 -4.44
N ALA A 147 -5.09 22.98 -3.39
CA ALA A 147 -4.55 21.62 -3.37
C ALA A 147 -5.10 20.82 -2.17
N GLY A 148 -5.66 19.65 -2.44
CA GLY A 148 -5.98 18.62 -1.45
C GLY A 148 -4.92 17.52 -1.48
N ILE A 149 -4.40 17.12 -0.32
CA ILE A 149 -3.27 16.21 -0.21
C ILE A 149 -3.56 15.15 0.86
N TYR A 150 -3.45 13.87 0.49
CA TYR A 150 -3.80 12.73 1.33
C TYR A 150 -2.74 11.62 1.21
N ALA A 151 -2.16 11.19 2.33
CA ALA A 151 -1.12 10.15 2.37
C ALA A 151 -1.48 9.08 3.41
N ASN A 152 -1.69 7.83 2.96
CA ASN A 152 -2.19 6.72 3.76
C ASN A 152 -1.17 5.57 3.81
N ILE A 153 -1.02 4.95 4.99
CA ILE A 153 -0.01 3.91 5.28
C ILE A 153 -0.66 2.76 6.04
N LYS A 154 -0.46 1.52 5.57
CA LYS A 154 -0.89 0.29 6.27
C LYS A 154 0.26 -0.73 6.35
N LEU A 155 0.97 -0.71 7.47
CA LEU A 155 2.13 -1.58 7.70
C LEU A 155 1.73 -2.84 8.49
N VAL A 156 2.19 -4.01 8.04
CA VAL A 156 2.17 -5.26 8.78
C VAL A 156 3.59 -5.83 8.81
N SER A 157 4.07 -6.21 9.99
CA SER A 157 5.31 -6.93 10.19
C SER A 157 5.07 -8.01 11.24
N SER A 158 5.26 -9.29 10.89
CA SER A 158 4.93 -10.42 11.77
C SER A 158 6.00 -11.50 11.66
N SER A 159 6.38 -12.10 12.79
CA SER A 159 7.41 -13.14 12.84
C SER A 159 7.00 -14.26 13.78
N THR A 160 6.89 -15.47 13.25
CA THR A 160 6.59 -16.70 13.98
C THR A 160 7.76 -17.66 13.80
N THR A 161 8.27 -18.20 14.92
CA THR A 161 9.35 -19.19 14.93
C THR A 161 8.90 -20.43 15.70
N THR A 162 9.11 -21.61 15.13
CA THR A 162 8.78 -22.90 15.75
C THR A 162 9.99 -23.83 15.70
N ASN A 163 10.39 -24.33 16.85
CA ASN A 163 11.41 -25.37 16.98
C ASN A 163 10.73 -26.58 17.64
N ASP A 164 10.52 -27.68 16.91
CA ASP A 164 9.80 -28.85 17.43
C ASP A 164 10.68 -29.77 18.29
N GLY A 165 12.00 -29.55 18.30
CA GLY A 165 12.96 -30.30 19.09
C GLY A 165 13.08 -31.77 18.70
N GLY A 166 12.59 -32.15 17.52
CA GLY A 166 12.47 -33.54 17.09
C GLY A 166 11.32 -34.31 17.71
N VAL A 167 10.41 -33.67 18.45
CA VAL A 167 9.27 -34.36 19.08
C VAL A 167 8.37 -35.02 18.02
N GLY A 168 8.16 -34.41 16.85
CA GLY A 168 7.38 -35.01 15.77
C GLY A 168 8.03 -36.29 15.21
N VAL A 169 9.34 -36.26 14.97
CA VAL A 169 10.10 -37.41 14.42
C VAL A 169 10.33 -38.49 15.47
N PHE A 170 10.62 -38.12 16.71
CA PHE A 170 10.81 -39.03 17.84
C PHE A 170 9.51 -39.77 18.17
N ASN A 171 8.36 -39.08 18.19
CA ASN A 171 7.06 -39.70 18.44
C ASN A 171 6.71 -40.72 17.33
N LYS A 172 6.85 -40.35 16.04
CA LYS A 172 6.67 -41.31 14.93
C LYS A 172 7.64 -42.50 15.00
N SER A 173 8.93 -42.24 15.26
CA SER A 173 9.96 -43.29 15.35
C SER A 173 9.74 -44.22 16.54
N MET A 174 9.31 -43.70 17.68
CA MET A 174 9.05 -44.48 18.89
C MET A 174 7.76 -45.30 18.78
N ARG A 175 6.70 -44.79 18.12
CA ARG A 175 5.53 -45.63 17.75
C ARG A 175 5.96 -46.80 16.87
N ASN A 176 6.71 -46.53 15.80
CA ASN A 176 7.14 -47.55 14.84
C ASN A 176 8.12 -48.56 15.46
N LEU A 177 9.02 -48.14 16.35
CA LEU A 177 10.01 -49.01 17.00
C LEU A 177 9.43 -49.80 18.18
N ALA A 178 8.45 -49.26 18.91
CA ALA A 178 7.80 -49.97 20.00
C ALA A 178 6.94 -51.13 19.50
N GLY A 179 6.32 -51.00 18.32
CA GLY A 179 5.31 -51.94 17.82
C GLY A 179 4.01 -51.95 18.65
N VAL A 180 3.93 -51.14 19.72
CA VAL A 180 2.77 -51.01 20.59
C VAL A 180 1.80 -49.97 20.04
N VAL A 181 1.20 -50.29 18.89
CA VAL A 181 -0.14 -49.80 18.56
C VAL A 181 -1.10 -50.94 18.82
N LEU A 182 -1.34 -51.20 20.10
CA LEU A 182 -2.51 -51.95 20.57
C LEU A 182 -3.72 -51.01 20.46
N ALA A 183 -4.14 -50.80 19.21
CA ALA A 183 -5.51 -50.43 18.88
C ALA A 183 -6.29 -51.74 18.73
N ASP A 184 -7.46 -51.80 19.35
CA ASP A 184 -8.35 -52.95 19.27
C ASP A 184 -9.13 -52.93 17.94
N PHE A 185 -9.33 -51.74 17.36
CA PHE A 185 -9.99 -51.49 16.07
C PHE A 185 -9.34 -50.32 15.31
N MET A 186 -9.43 -50.34 13.97
CA MET A 186 -9.05 -49.23 13.09
C MET A 186 -10.29 -48.58 12.45
N SER A 187 -10.23 -47.29 12.10
CA SER A 187 -11.34 -46.60 11.40
C SER A 187 -11.56 -47.04 9.94
N GLY A 188 -10.81 -48.04 9.46
CA GLY A 188 -11.05 -48.75 8.21
C GLY A 188 -11.74 -50.11 8.39
N ASP A 189 -11.89 -50.58 9.65
CA ASP A 189 -12.77 -51.70 9.96
C ASP A 189 -14.24 -51.25 9.82
N GLY A 190 -15.13 -52.18 9.45
CA GLY A 190 -16.56 -51.89 9.29
C GLY A 190 -17.29 -51.63 10.61
N GLU A 191 -18.62 -51.73 10.64
CA GLU A 191 -19.41 -51.55 11.86
C GLU A 191 -18.95 -52.48 13.00
N GLN A 192 -18.21 -51.93 13.99
CA GLN A 192 -17.78 -52.62 15.20
C GLN A 192 -18.65 -52.24 16.40
N THR A 193 -18.82 -53.18 17.34
CA THR A 193 -19.46 -52.91 18.63
C THR A 193 -18.38 -52.52 19.65
N ILE A 194 -18.20 -51.21 19.83
CA ILE A 194 -17.18 -50.62 20.71
C ILE A 194 -17.69 -50.56 22.16
N ALA A 195 -16.87 -51.00 23.11
CA ALA A 195 -17.11 -50.85 24.55
C ALA A 195 -16.33 -49.66 25.15
N PHE A 196 -16.75 -49.21 26.34
CA PHE A 196 -16.11 -48.08 27.02
C PHE A 196 -14.73 -48.47 27.56
N GLY A 197 -13.67 -47.98 26.92
CA GLY A 197 -12.27 -48.28 27.23
C GLY A 197 -11.47 -48.92 26.09
N ASP A 198 -12.14 -49.35 25.02
CA ASP A 198 -11.51 -49.88 23.81
C ASP A 198 -10.72 -48.79 23.06
N ARG A 199 -9.65 -49.18 22.36
CA ARG A 199 -8.75 -48.25 21.67
C ARG A 199 -8.96 -48.27 20.17
N VAL A 200 -9.42 -47.15 19.62
CA VAL A 200 -9.64 -46.99 18.17
C VAL A 200 -8.51 -46.15 17.57
N GLN A 201 -7.85 -46.66 16.53
CA GLN A 201 -6.92 -45.86 15.72
C GLN A 201 -7.59 -45.31 14.46
N VAL A 202 -7.42 -44.01 14.20
CA VAL A 202 -7.84 -43.41 12.93
C VAL A 202 -6.81 -43.74 11.84
N ALA A 203 -7.28 -44.35 10.75
CA ALA A 203 -6.47 -44.69 9.59
C ALA A 203 -5.92 -43.43 8.90
N SER A 204 -4.76 -43.54 8.24
CA SER A 204 -4.06 -42.39 7.66
C SER A 204 -4.74 -41.77 6.43
N ASP A 205 -5.80 -42.39 5.93
CA ASP A 205 -6.62 -42.01 4.77
C ASP A 205 -8.07 -41.63 5.15
N TYR A 206 -8.38 -41.47 6.44
CA TYR A 206 -9.73 -41.19 6.92
C TYR A 206 -10.18 -39.74 6.67
N GLU A 207 -10.95 -39.51 5.61
CA GLU A 207 -11.36 -38.16 5.16
C GLU A 207 -12.34 -37.41 6.10
N ASN A 208 -13.02 -38.11 7.03
CA ASN A 208 -14.11 -37.53 7.84
C ASN A 208 -13.66 -36.88 9.16
N GLY A 209 -12.35 -36.68 9.36
CA GLY A 209 -11.78 -35.88 10.46
C GLY A 209 -11.30 -36.67 11.67
N GLY A 210 -10.45 -36.02 12.47
CA GLY A 210 -9.52 -36.68 13.39
C GLY A 210 -8.10 -36.66 12.80
N ASP A 211 -7.07 -36.73 13.63
CA ASP A 211 -5.69 -36.77 13.16
C ASP A 211 -5.33 -38.21 12.75
N GLY A 212 -4.94 -38.41 11.49
CA GLY A 212 -4.52 -39.73 11.00
C GLY A 212 -3.36 -40.31 11.82
N GLU A 213 -3.36 -41.62 12.03
CA GLU A 213 -2.49 -42.37 12.97
C GLU A 213 -2.79 -42.17 14.47
N TYR A 214 -3.68 -41.26 14.90
CA TYR A 214 -3.95 -41.05 16.33
C TYR A 214 -4.86 -42.12 16.93
N LEU A 215 -4.69 -42.34 18.24
CA LEU A 215 -5.42 -43.31 19.06
C LEU A 215 -6.41 -42.57 19.96
N TYR A 216 -7.65 -43.05 20.00
CA TYR A 216 -8.75 -42.50 20.80
C TYR A 216 -9.26 -43.56 21.80
N THR A 217 -9.81 -43.09 22.93
CA THR A 217 -10.27 -43.86 24.11
C THR A 217 -11.44 -43.15 24.79
#